data_AF-A0ABC8S909-F1
#
_entry.id   AF-A0ABC8S909-F1
#
_cell.length_a   1.000
_cell.length_b   1.000
_cell.length_c   1.000
_cell.angle_alpha   90.00
_cell.angle_beta   90.00
_cell.angle_gamma   90.00
#
_symmetry.space_group_name_H-M   'P 1'
#
loop_
_entity.id
_entity.type
_entity.pdbx_description
1 polymer ?
#
loop_
_entity_poly.entity_id
_entity_poly.type
_entity_poly.pdbx_seq_one_letter_code
_entity_poly.pdbx_strand_id
1 'polypeptide(L)'
;MSMAYRLIRPLRRITTETLASPLSSFSISKTLTAIQPQLQQTRRSYVSEMRKSAFEGNIIRLLRNEIQYELDRSPPSQLVPEFNLFTVDERPGEQWIRLTRKFGENEEIKVEVTMFDGSIPVQKPGGIATAHDVQLHITMIVDVFKGEGSDVLEFVCSAWPDSIEIQKAYMRKHDRMASQPYMGPGFKIHSMHTWKQGV
;
A
#
# COMPACT_ATOMS: atom_id res chain seq x y z
N MET A 1 23.42 -4.56 2.73
CA MET A 1 22.04 -4.89 2.33
C MET A 1 21.31 -5.48 3.52
N SER A 2 20.61 -4.68 4.31
CA SER A 2 19.82 -5.16 5.47
C SER A 2 18.71 -4.14 5.73
N MET A 3 17.67 -4.16 4.91
CA MET A 3 16.50 -3.25 5.02
C MET A 3 15.20 -4.02 4.74
N ALA A 4 15.03 -5.21 5.31
CA ALA A 4 13.85 -6.05 4.99
C ALA A 4 13.26 -6.79 6.18
N TYR A 5 13.25 -6.21 7.39
CA TYR A 5 12.56 -6.84 8.53
C TYR A 5 12.16 -5.81 9.58
N ARG A 6 11.08 -5.05 9.31
CA ARG A 6 10.43 -4.20 10.32
C ARG A 6 9.03 -4.75 10.59
N LEU A 7 8.90 -5.32 11.79
CA LEU A 7 7.93 -6.33 12.21
C LEU A 7 6.58 -5.70 12.57
N ILE A 8 5.51 -6.10 11.89
CA ILE A 8 4.13 -5.96 12.40
C ILE A 8 3.99 -6.94 13.57
N ARG A 9 3.64 -6.46 14.77
CA ARG A 9 3.32 -7.36 15.90
C ARG A 9 1.89 -7.89 15.78
N PRO A 10 1.60 -9.13 16.22
CA PRO A 10 0.25 -9.61 16.39
C PRO A 10 -0.43 -8.82 17.54
N LEU A 11 -1.51 -8.12 17.22
CA LEU A 11 -2.40 -7.52 18.21
C LEU A 11 -2.93 -8.66 19.10
N ARG A 12 -2.64 -8.63 20.41
CA ARG A 12 -3.25 -9.55 21.36
C ARG A 12 -4.76 -9.31 21.36
N ARG A 13 -5.49 -10.23 20.73
CA ARG A 13 -6.95 -10.28 20.71
C ARG A 13 -7.43 -10.43 22.16
N ILE A 14 -7.98 -9.38 22.73
CA ILE A 14 -8.73 -9.48 23.98
C ILE A 14 -10.05 -10.15 23.63
N THR A 15 -10.17 -11.44 23.94
CA THR A 15 -11.43 -12.17 23.88
C THR A 15 -12.32 -11.69 25.02
N THR A 16 -13.23 -10.75 24.74
CA THR A 16 -14.41 -10.55 25.58
C THR A 16 -15.49 -11.49 25.07
N GLU A 17 -15.65 -12.64 25.73
CA GLU A 17 -16.85 -13.46 25.62
C GLU A 17 -18.01 -12.69 26.25
N THR A 18 -18.97 -12.23 25.44
CA THR A 18 -20.25 -11.71 25.95
C THR A 18 -21.40 -12.25 25.10
N LEU A 19 -21.98 -13.32 25.63
CA LEU A 19 -23.36 -13.82 25.54
C LEU A 19 -24.24 -13.28 24.39
N ALA A 20 -24.56 -14.19 23.47
CA ALA A 20 -25.67 -14.07 22.53
C ALA A 20 -27.01 -13.96 23.28
N SER A 21 -27.83 -12.99 22.91
CA SER A 21 -29.25 -12.93 23.25
C SER A 21 -30.09 -13.12 21.98
N PRO A 22 -31.20 -13.88 22.01
CA PRO A 22 -31.97 -14.21 20.82
C PRO A 22 -32.85 -13.05 20.34
N LEU A 23 -32.94 -12.90 19.02
CA LEU A 23 -33.85 -11.98 18.33
C LEU A 23 -35.30 -12.47 18.47
N SER A 24 -36.12 -11.75 19.23
CA SER A 24 -37.58 -11.91 19.21
C SER A 24 -38.18 -11.07 18.07
N SER A 25 -38.85 -11.73 17.14
CA SER A 25 -39.64 -11.12 16.07
C SER A 25 -40.87 -10.40 16.63
N PHE A 26 -40.95 -9.07 16.47
CA PHE A 26 -42.15 -8.29 16.75
C PHE A 26 -42.81 -7.81 15.45
N SER A 27 -44.07 -8.22 15.29
CA SER A 27 -44.98 -7.88 14.20
C SER A 27 -45.36 -6.39 14.25
N ILE A 28 -45.29 -5.70 13.11
CA ILE A 28 -45.68 -4.28 12.98
C ILE A 28 -47.18 -4.19 12.70
N SER A 29 -47.97 -3.74 13.67
CA SER A 29 -49.32 -3.20 13.44
C SER A 29 -49.23 -1.69 13.21
N LYS A 30 -49.74 -1.23 12.05
CA LYS A 30 -49.83 0.19 11.69
C LYS A 30 -51.03 0.82 12.39
N THR A 31 -50.79 1.79 13.27
CA THR A 31 -51.79 2.76 13.71
C THR A 31 -51.23 4.16 13.55
N LEU A 32 -51.87 4.95 12.69
CA LEU A 32 -51.60 6.37 12.49
C LEU A 32 -52.14 7.14 13.69
N THR A 33 -51.26 7.84 14.41
CA THR A 33 -51.65 8.85 15.39
C THR A 33 -50.72 10.04 15.21
N ALA A 34 -51.30 11.18 14.84
CA ALA A 34 -50.61 12.44 14.68
C ALA A 34 -50.08 12.90 16.06
N ILE A 35 -48.77 13.04 16.18
CA ILE A 35 -48.10 13.60 17.35
C ILE A 35 -47.14 14.70 16.85
N GLN A 36 -47.26 15.86 17.49
CA GLN A 36 -46.61 17.15 17.22
C GLN A 36 -45.09 17.04 17.00
N PRO A 37 -44.46 17.99 16.28
CA PRO A 37 -43.00 18.05 16.16
C PRO A 37 -42.42 18.52 17.49
N GLN A 38 -42.21 17.59 18.42
CA GLN A 38 -41.33 17.83 19.55
C GLN A 38 -39.92 17.96 18.97
N LEU A 39 -39.36 19.17 19.08
CA LEU A 39 -37.93 19.44 18.94
C LEU A 39 -37.19 18.43 19.82
N GLN A 40 -36.72 17.34 19.23
CA GLN A 40 -35.79 16.42 19.86
C GLN A 40 -34.44 17.13 19.93
N GLN A 41 -34.34 18.03 20.90
CA GLN A 41 -33.07 18.53 21.37
C GLN A 41 -32.32 17.30 21.86
N THR A 42 -31.38 16.82 21.07
CA THR A 42 -30.48 15.72 21.41
C THR A 42 -29.61 16.21 22.56
N ARG A 43 -30.13 16.13 23.80
CA ARG A 43 -29.32 16.22 25.02
C ARG A 43 -28.42 14.99 24.99
N ARG A 44 -27.25 15.11 24.36
CA ARG A 44 -26.16 14.18 24.60
C ARG A 44 -25.94 14.20 26.11
N SER A 45 -26.21 13.08 26.78
CA SER A 45 -26.07 13.03 28.23
C SER A 45 -24.61 13.29 28.57
N TYR A 46 -24.35 14.12 29.59
CA TYR A 46 -22.99 14.42 30.06
C TYR A 46 -22.16 13.12 30.26
N VAL A 47 -22.80 12.05 30.71
CA VAL A 47 -22.21 10.71 30.84
C VAL A 47 -21.74 10.13 29.51
N SER A 48 -22.48 10.31 28.42
CA SER A 48 -22.08 9.87 27.08
C SER A 48 -20.83 10.61 26.59
N GLU A 49 -20.78 11.93 26.81
CA GLU A 49 -19.61 12.74 26.45
C GLU A 49 -18.38 12.34 27.29
N MET A 50 -18.55 12.10 28.60
CA MET A 50 -17.46 11.61 29.46
C MET A 50 -16.92 10.25 29.02
N ARG A 51 -17.80 9.31 28.64
CA ARG A 51 -17.39 7.99 28.13
C ARG A 51 -16.64 8.11 26.81
N LYS A 52 -17.12 8.96 25.90
CA LYS A 52 -16.44 9.24 24.63
C LYS A 52 -15.05 9.82 24.87
N SER A 53 -14.93 10.84 25.72
CA SER A 53 -13.64 11.46 26.06
C SER A 53 -12.67 10.48 26.72
N ALA A 54 -13.15 9.61 27.62
CA ALA A 54 -12.32 8.59 28.23
C ALA A 54 -11.80 7.56 27.20
N PHE A 55 -12.66 7.16 26.26
CA PHE A 55 -12.28 6.27 25.16
C PHE A 55 -11.27 6.92 24.21
N GLU A 56 -11.53 8.15 23.76
CA GLU A 56 -10.61 8.89 22.88
C GLU A 56 -9.26 9.15 23.57
N GLY A 57 -9.28 9.54 24.85
CA GLY A 57 -8.07 9.69 25.66
C GLY A 57 -7.28 8.39 25.77
N ASN A 58 -7.96 7.25 25.89
CA ASN A 58 -7.32 5.93 25.88
C ASN A 58 -6.66 5.62 24.53
N ILE A 59 -7.35 5.88 23.40
CA ILE A 59 -6.78 5.65 22.06
C ILE A 59 -5.58 6.57 21.82
N ILE A 60 -5.68 7.85 22.16
CA ILE A 60 -4.56 8.80 22.01
C ILE A 60 -3.35 8.35 22.82
N ARG A 61 -3.56 7.88 24.05
CA ARG A 61 -2.49 7.35 24.90
C ARG A 61 -1.84 6.13 24.28
N LEU A 62 -2.63 5.19 23.76
CA LEU A 62 -2.12 3.99 23.08
C LEU A 62 -1.29 4.36 21.84
N LEU A 63 -1.81 5.26 20.99
CA LEU A 63 -1.09 5.70 19.79
C LEU A 63 0.21 6.43 20.12
N ARG A 64 0.21 7.33 21.12
CA ARG A 64 1.42 8.02 21.56
C ARG A 64 2.46 7.05 22.10
N ASN A 65 2.04 6.07 22.89
CA ASN A 65 2.93 5.04 23.40
C ASN A 65 3.52 4.21 22.26
N GLU A 66 2.72 3.85 21.26
CA GLU A 66 3.19 3.08 20.10
C GLU A 66 4.17 3.89 19.24
N ILE A 67 3.85 5.16 18.97
CA ILE A 67 4.75 6.07 18.23
C ILE A 67 6.08 6.20 18.96
N GLN A 68 6.05 6.45 20.28
CA GLN A 68 7.28 6.56 21.07
C GLN A 68 8.07 5.24 21.06
N TYR A 69 7.37 4.11 21.24
CA TYR A 69 8.00 2.80 21.21
C TYR A 69 8.72 2.53 19.88
N GLU A 70 8.09 2.85 18.74
CA GLU A 70 8.69 2.65 17.43
C GLU A 70 9.80 3.66 17.13
N LEU A 71 9.71 4.90 17.62
CA LEU A 71 10.80 5.89 17.53
C LEU A 71 12.04 5.44 18.32
N ASP A 72 11.85 4.93 19.53
CA ASP A 72 12.95 4.47 20.39
C ASP A 72 13.60 3.19 19.83
N ARG A 73 12.75 2.27 19.33
CA ARG A 73 13.19 0.98 18.79
C ARG A 73 13.83 1.10 17.41
N SER A 74 13.34 2.01 16.59
CA SER A 74 13.70 2.13 15.17
C SER A 74 13.71 3.61 14.75
N PRO A 75 14.72 4.37 15.20
CA PRO A 75 14.83 5.78 14.87
C PRO A 75 14.80 5.99 13.35
N PRO A 76 14.15 7.07 12.86
CA PRO A 76 14.13 7.39 11.43
C PRO A 76 15.56 7.44 10.88
N SER A 77 15.84 6.64 9.85
CA SER A 77 17.13 6.73 9.16
C SER A 77 17.20 8.02 8.36
N GLN A 78 18.41 8.56 8.20
CA GLN A 78 18.63 9.67 7.30
C GLN A 78 18.22 9.27 5.87
N LEU A 79 17.57 10.18 5.16
CA LEU A 79 17.23 10.00 3.76
C LEU A 79 18.51 9.69 2.97
N VAL A 80 18.46 8.65 2.16
CA VAL A 80 19.58 8.22 1.33
C VAL A 80 19.42 8.91 -0.03
N PRO A 81 20.22 9.93 -0.36
CA PRO A 81 20.03 10.70 -1.60
C PRO A 81 20.42 9.89 -2.85
N GLU A 82 21.25 8.86 -2.68
CA GLU A 82 21.75 8.03 -3.77
C GLU A 82 21.77 6.56 -3.36
N PHE A 83 21.19 5.71 -4.20
CA PHE A 83 21.23 4.26 -4.04
C PHE A 83 21.93 3.64 -5.25
N ASN A 84 23.13 3.12 -5.02
CA ASN A 84 24.04 2.66 -6.07
C ASN A 84 24.33 3.76 -7.10
N LEU A 85 23.77 3.64 -8.31
CA LEU A 85 23.96 4.58 -9.41
C LEU A 85 22.69 5.39 -9.70
N PHE A 86 21.69 5.31 -8.82
CA PHE A 86 20.44 6.04 -8.91
C PHE A 86 20.41 7.16 -7.88
N THR A 87 19.94 8.33 -8.30
CA THR A 87 19.49 9.37 -7.37
C THR A 87 18.10 9.00 -6.86
N VAL A 88 17.86 9.23 -5.58
CA VAL A 88 16.60 8.94 -4.90
C VAL A 88 15.87 10.25 -4.62
N ASP A 89 14.66 10.37 -5.15
CA ASP A 89 13.72 11.45 -4.88
C ASP A 89 12.56 10.89 -4.05
N GLU A 90 12.62 11.13 -2.73
CA GLU A 90 11.56 10.80 -1.79
C GLU A 90 10.81 12.07 -1.42
N ARG A 91 9.49 12.10 -1.68
CA ARG A 91 8.64 13.25 -1.44
C ARG A 91 7.83 13.06 -0.16
N PRO A 92 7.98 13.92 0.85
CA PRO A 92 7.24 13.80 2.09
C PRO A 92 5.72 13.77 1.86
N GLY A 93 5.05 12.74 2.38
CA GLY A 93 3.60 12.56 2.26
C GLY A 93 3.16 11.78 1.03
N GLU A 94 4.06 11.50 0.08
CA GLU A 94 3.82 10.60 -1.02
C GLU A 94 4.18 9.15 -0.60
N GLN A 95 3.39 8.17 -1.06
CA GLN A 95 3.62 6.75 -0.76
C GLN A 95 4.39 6.04 -1.87
N TRP A 96 5.30 6.77 -2.52
CA TRP A 96 6.19 6.25 -3.55
C TRP A 96 7.51 7.03 -3.54
N ILE A 97 8.55 6.40 -4.08
CA ILE A 97 9.86 7.02 -4.32
C ILE A 97 10.20 6.95 -5.79
N ARG A 98 10.99 7.91 -6.27
CA ARG A 98 11.52 7.88 -7.64
C ARG A 98 13.02 7.74 -7.65
N LEU A 99 13.48 6.76 -8.41
CA LEU A 99 14.89 6.53 -8.69
C LEU A 99 15.17 7.05 -10.10
N THR A 100 16.18 7.90 -10.26
CA THR A 100 16.57 8.42 -11.57
C THR A 100 18.04 8.12 -11.85
N ARG A 101 18.35 7.71 -13.07
CA ARG A 101 19.72 7.47 -13.51
C ARG A 101 19.89 7.79 -14.98
N LYS A 102 21.03 8.39 -15.34
CA LYS A 102 21.50 8.43 -16.73
C LYS A 102 22.27 7.15 -17.07
N PHE A 103 21.99 6.58 -18.22
CA PHE A 103 22.63 5.38 -18.73
C PHE A 103 23.21 5.66 -20.12
N GLY A 104 24.50 5.39 -20.30
CA GLY A 104 25.21 5.80 -21.52
C GLY A 104 25.20 7.32 -21.73
N GLU A 105 25.20 7.74 -22.98
CA GLU A 105 25.24 9.16 -23.35
C GLU A 105 23.85 9.81 -23.39
N ASN A 106 22.84 9.06 -23.85
CA ASN A 106 21.54 9.63 -24.23
C ASN A 106 20.34 8.99 -23.53
N GLU A 107 20.53 7.96 -22.69
CA GLU A 107 19.42 7.30 -22.03
C GLU A 107 19.21 7.82 -20.60
N GLU A 108 17.96 8.05 -20.24
CA GLU A 108 17.54 8.33 -18.86
C GLU A 108 16.57 7.23 -18.43
N ILE A 109 16.81 6.65 -17.26
CA ILE A 109 15.96 5.63 -16.66
C ILE A 109 15.33 6.25 -15.42
N LYS A 110 14.00 6.26 -15.37
CA LYS A 110 13.21 6.64 -14.20
C LYS A 110 12.46 5.42 -13.69
N VAL A 111 12.51 5.21 -12.38
CA VAL A 111 11.82 4.11 -11.73
C VAL A 111 10.98 4.70 -10.60
N GLU A 112 9.67 4.60 -10.71
CA GLU A 112 8.74 4.97 -9.65
C GLU A 112 8.30 3.70 -8.92
N VAL A 113 8.44 3.68 -7.59
CA VAL A 113 8.21 2.49 -6.76
C VAL A 113 7.26 2.84 -5.63
N THR A 114 6.18 2.08 -5.48
CA THR A 114 5.21 2.26 -4.39
C THR A 114 5.73 1.70 -3.06
N MET A 115 5.14 2.16 -1.96
CA MET A 115 5.13 1.40 -0.71
C MET A 115 4.37 0.07 -0.90
N PHE A 116 4.59 -0.90 -0.01
CA PHE A 116 3.94 -2.22 -0.09
C PHE A 116 2.43 -2.11 -0.31
N ASP A 117 1.95 -2.67 -1.41
CA ASP A 117 0.57 -2.57 -1.89
C ASP A 117 -0.10 -3.95 -2.03
N GLY A 118 0.63 -5.03 -1.76
CA GLY A 118 0.09 -6.38 -1.67
C GLY A 118 0.85 -7.24 -0.67
N SER A 119 0.20 -8.30 -0.19
CA SER A 119 0.86 -9.31 0.64
C SER A 119 0.22 -10.69 0.48
N ILE A 120 1.03 -11.74 0.57
CA ILE A 120 0.59 -13.13 0.53
C ILE A 120 1.17 -13.86 1.75
N PRO A 121 0.38 -14.63 2.53
CA PRO A 121 0.90 -15.41 3.63
C PRO A 121 1.77 -16.57 3.12
N VAL A 122 2.93 -16.76 3.74
CA VAL A 122 3.85 -17.85 3.44
C VAL A 122 3.48 -19.07 4.29
N GLN A 123 3.08 -20.17 3.67
CA GLN A 123 2.80 -21.41 4.39
C GLN A 123 4.11 -22.12 4.73
N LYS A 124 4.46 -22.17 6.02
CA LYS A 124 5.55 -23.03 6.52
C LYS A 124 4.98 -24.38 6.96
N PRO A 125 5.40 -25.50 6.38
CA PRO A 125 4.92 -26.81 6.79
C PRO A 125 5.32 -27.08 8.25
N GLY A 126 4.32 -27.31 9.12
CA GLY A 126 4.51 -27.72 10.51
C GLY A 126 4.83 -26.62 11.52
N GLY A 127 4.80 -25.33 11.14
CA GLY A 127 5.07 -24.20 12.03
C GLY A 127 3.83 -23.34 12.33
N ILE A 128 3.80 -22.68 13.50
CA ILE A 128 2.82 -21.63 13.79
C ILE A 128 3.17 -20.43 12.89
N ALA A 129 2.24 -20.01 12.03
CA ALA A 129 2.42 -18.82 11.20
C ALA A 129 2.69 -17.60 12.09
N THR A 130 3.87 -17.01 11.92
CA THR A 130 4.29 -15.77 12.56
C THR A 130 3.94 -14.58 11.67
N ALA A 131 3.90 -13.36 12.24
CA ALA A 131 3.67 -12.13 11.46
C ALA A 131 4.78 -11.85 10.42
N HIS A 132 5.84 -12.66 10.37
CA HIS A 132 6.93 -12.60 9.40
C HIS A 132 6.75 -13.56 8.22
N ASP A 133 5.67 -14.35 8.26
CA ASP A 133 5.33 -15.28 7.18
C ASP A 133 4.43 -14.58 6.17
N VAL A 134 4.86 -13.43 5.68
CA VAL A 134 4.19 -12.70 4.60
C VAL A 134 5.22 -12.28 3.56
N GLN A 135 4.89 -12.53 2.30
CA GLN A 135 5.61 -12.04 1.14
C GLN A 135 4.95 -10.74 0.70
N LEU A 136 5.71 -9.65 0.68
CA LEU A 136 5.20 -8.32 0.36
C LEU A 136 5.40 -8.01 -1.12
N HIS A 137 4.44 -7.33 -1.72
CA HIS A 137 4.46 -6.89 -3.10
C HIS A 137 4.61 -5.37 -3.16
N ILE A 138 5.35 -4.90 -4.17
CA ILE A 138 5.39 -3.50 -4.57
C ILE A 138 5.14 -3.40 -6.08
N THR A 139 4.48 -2.31 -6.48
CA THR A 139 4.35 -1.94 -7.90
C THR A 139 5.50 -1.03 -8.29
N MET A 140 6.07 -1.28 -9.47
CA MET A 140 7.15 -0.48 -10.04
C MET A 140 6.82 -0.06 -11.46
N ILE A 141 6.99 1.22 -11.78
CA ILE A 141 6.90 1.75 -13.14
C ILE A 141 8.30 2.14 -13.59
N VAL A 142 8.74 1.61 -14.73
CA VAL A 142 10.07 1.90 -15.31
C VAL A 142 9.89 2.62 -16.62
N ASP A 143 10.32 3.87 -16.67
CA ASP A 143 10.38 4.67 -17.89
C ASP A 143 11.81 4.74 -18.42
N VAL A 144 11.98 4.46 -19.71
CA VAL A 144 13.24 4.62 -20.44
C VAL A 144 13.07 5.68 -21.52
N PHE A 145 13.88 6.74 -21.42
CA PHE A 145 13.94 7.85 -22.36
C PHE A 145 15.22 7.72 -23.17
N LYS A 146 15.17 7.91 -24.49
CA LYS A 146 16.34 7.85 -25.40
C LYS A 146 16.91 9.22 -25.81
N GLY A 147 16.47 10.28 -25.13
CA GLY A 147 16.85 11.66 -25.43
C GLY A 147 15.63 12.59 -25.45
N GLU A 148 15.91 13.89 -25.59
CA GLU A 148 14.86 14.92 -25.61
C GLU A 148 13.95 14.77 -26.84
N GLY A 149 12.63 14.83 -26.62
CA GLY A 149 11.63 14.67 -27.68
C GLY A 149 11.40 13.23 -28.18
N SER A 150 12.08 12.24 -27.62
CA SER A 150 11.87 10.82 -27.97
C SER A 150 10.65 10.21 -27.26
N ASP A 151 10.09 9.18 -27.88
CA ASP A 151 9.05 8.35 -27.25
C ASP A 151 9.62 7.62 -26.02
N VAL A 152 8.75 7.39 -25.04
CA VAL A 152 9.09 6.76 -23.77
C VAL A 152 8.69 5.30 -23.81
N LEU A 153 9.63 4.42 -23.47
CA LEU A 153 9.32 3.02 -23.23
C LEU A 153 8.99 2.84 -21.74
N GLU A 154 7.74 2.56 -21.44
CA GLU A 154 7.24 2.37 -20.06
C GLU A 154 6.98 0.89 -19.78
N PHE A 155 7.44 0.41 -18.64
CA PHE A 155 7.11 -0.92 -18.12
C PHE A 155 6.33 -0.79 -16.82
N VAL A 156 5.25 -1.55 -16.69
CA VAL A 156 4.55 -1.75 -15.42
C VAL A 156 4.97 -3.11 -14.87
N CYS A 157 5.58 -3.10 -13.70
CA CYS A 157 6.19 -4.26 -13.08
C CYS A 157 5.53 -4.57 -11.73
N SER A 158 5.38 -5.86 -11.46
CA SER A 158 5.01 -6.43 -10.17
C SER A 158 6.28 -7.01 -9.55
N ALA A 159 6.68 -6.52 -8.37
CA ALA A 159 7.88 -6.96 -7.70
C ALA A 159 7.53 -7.66 -6.39
N TRP A 160 7.95 -8.92 -6.31
CA TRP A 160 7.95 -9.76 -5.11
C TRP A 160 9.40 -9.90 -4.61
N PRO A 161 9.64 -10.37 -3.38
CA PRO A 161 10.99 -10.50 -2.83
C PRO A 161 11.96 -11.34 -3.67
N ASP A 162 11.44 -12.34 -4.40
CA ASP A 162 12.24 -13.29 -5.17
C ASP A 162 12.09 -13.13 -6.70
N SER A 163 11.19 -12.25 -7.17
CA SER A 163 10.91 -12.10 -8.59
C SER A 163 10.41 -10.71 -8.95
N ILE A 164 10.69 -10.30 -10.19
CA ILE A 164 10.10 -9.11 -10.81
C ILE A 164 9.45 -9.55 -12.11
N GLU A 165 8.17 -9.26 -12.26
CA GLU A 165 7.38 -9.62 -13.41
C GLU A 165 6.96 -8.36 -14.17
N ILE A 166 7.29 -8.29 -15.47
CA ILE A 166 6.78 -7.25 -16.35
C ILE A 166 5.32 -7.59 -16.68
N GLN A 167 4.39 -6.83 -16.12
CA GLN A 167 2.97 -6.99 -16.37
C GLN A 167 2.61 -6.40 -17.73
N LYS A 168 3.17 -5.24 -18.06
CA LYS A 168 2.86 -4.48 -19.29
C LYS A 168 4.07 -3.70 -19.79
N ALA A 169 4.13 -3.49 -21.11
CA ALA A 169 5.14 -2.66 -21.75
C ALA A 169 4.49 -1.77 -22.80
N TYR A 170 4.72 -0.47 -22.72
CA TYR A 170 4.07 0.53 -23.55
C TYR A 170 5.10 1.40 -24.25
N MET A 171 4.77 1.79 -25.47
CA MET A 171 5.45 2.91 -26.14
C MET A 171 4.55 4.13 -26.04
N ARG A 172 4.93 5.08 -25.18
CA ARG A 172 4.22 6.33 -24.97
C ARG A 172 4.84 7.40 -25.87
N LYS A 173 4.02 7.98 -26.75
CA LYS A 173 4.47 9.10 -27.56
C LYS A 173 4.79 10.30 -26.69
N HIS A 174 5.84 11.03 -27.06
CA HIS A 174 6.20 12.29 -26.38
C HIS A 174 5.04 13.31 -26.45
N ASP A 175 4.32 13.33 -27.58
CA ASP A 175 3.15 14.17 -27.78
C ASP A 175 1.89 13.50 -27.20
N ARG A 176 1.30 14.13 -26.17
CA ARG A 176 0.20 13.62 -25.33
C ARG A 176 -1.13 13.42 -26.09
N MET A 177 -1.17 13.66 -27.40
CA MET A 177 -2.40 13.64 -28.21
C MET A 177 -2.76 12.28 -28.83
N ALA A 178 -1.93 11.25 -28.69
CA ALA A 178 -2.27 9.94 -29.26
C ALA A 178 -3.27 9.17 -28.38
N SER A 179 -4.45 8.91 -28.95
CA SER A 179 -5.45 7.97 -28.45
C SER A 179 -4.83 6.60 -28.19
N GLN A 180 -4.82 6.15 -26.93
CA GLN A 180 -4.38 4.84 -26.43
C GLN A 180 -3.01 4.36 -26.95
N PRO A 181 -1.93 4.39 -26.12
CA PRO A 181 -0.63 3.86 -26.53
C PRO A 181 -0.72 2.38 -26.86
N TYR A 182 0.08 1.91 -27.82
CA TYR A 182 0.18 0.48 -28.13
C TYR A 182 0.63 -0.27 -26.88
N MET A 183 -0.17 -1.26 -26.45
CA MET A 183 -0.04 -1.89 -25.13
C MET A 183 1.04 -2.99 -25.06
N GLY A 184 1.77 -3.21 -26.16
CA GLY A 184 2.70 -4.33 -26.31
C GLY A 184 1.98 -5.69 -26.42
N PRO A 185 2.68 -6.75 -26.85
CA PRO A 185 2.16 -8.11 -26.72
C PRO A 185 2.11 -8.49 -25.23
N GLY A 186 1.06 -9.22 -24.81
CA GLY A 186 0.98 -9.71 -23.44
C GLY A 186 2.12 -10.68 -23.13
N PHE A 187 2.86 -10.42 -22.05
CA PHE A 187 3.95 -11.30 -21.60
C PHE A 187 3.34 -12.56 -20.97
N LYS A 188 3.43 -13.70 -21.68
CA LYS A 188 3.19 -15.02 -21.09
C LYS A 188 4.53 -15.59 -20.65
N ILE A 189 4.57 -16.22 -19.47
CA ILE A 189 5.76 -16.84 -18.84
C ILE A 189 6.55 -17.78 -19.79
N HIS A 190 5.93 -18.26 -20.87
CA HIS A 190 6.54 -19.18 -21.83
C HIS A 190 7.34 -18.55 -22.97
N SER A 191 7.33 -17.22 -23.18
CA SER A 191 7.99 -16.59 -24.34
C SER A 191 9.45 -16.16 -24.11
N MET A 192 10.07 -16.47 -22.97
CA MET A 192 11.51 -16.16 -22.73
C MET A 192 12.48 -17.09 -23.48
N HIS A 193 12.05 -18.26 -23.97
CA HIS A 193 12.96 -19.20 -24.66
C HIS A 193 13.35 -18.78 -26.09
N THR A 194 12.67 -17.79 -26.69
CA THR A 194 12.90 -17.41 -28.09
C THR A 194 13.81 -16.19 -28.30
N TRP A 195 14.28 -15.52 -27.25
CA TRP A 195 15.21 -14.37 -27.36
C TRP A 195 16.70 -14.74 -27.31
N LYS A 196 17.05 -16.04 -27.34
CA LYS A 196 18.43 -16.54 -27.36
C LYS A 196 18.95 -16.90 -28.77
N GLN A 197 18.19 -16.65 -29.84
CA GLN A 197 18.67 -16.83 -31.21
C GLN A 197 18.31 -15.63 -32.08
N GLY A 198 19.24 -14.68 -32.17
CA GLY A 198 19.06 -13.52 -33.03
C GLY A 198 19.90 -12.32 -32.60
N VAL A 199 21.23 -12.50 -32.58
CA VAL A 199 22.33 -11.62 -33.03
C VAL A 199 23.64 -12.27 -32.59
#